data_AF-A0A290Q736-F1
#
_entry.id   AF-A0A290Q736-F1
#
_cell.length_a   1.000
_cell.length_b   1.000
_cell.length_c   1.000
_cell.angle_alpha   90.00
_cell.angle_beta   90.00
_cell.angle_gamma   90.00
#
_symmetry.space_group_name_H-M   'P 1'
#
loop_
_entity.id
_entity.type
_entity.pdbx_description
1 polymer ?
#
loop_
_entity_poly.entity_id
_entity_poly.type
_entity_poly.pdbx_seq_one_letter_code
_entity_poly.pdbx_strand_id
1 'polypeptide(L)'
;MAKSSFHKTPYDAGTLLKLKIFELYIEAWIPVFTSQPEPPFTEIHLFDFFSGPGTDALGNPGSPLGILRQLKSHHSANHAGWDKVKIAAHFSDADEAKVKELSTTVQMPEWIVPGITPEVKQLKFSEALALYRPILQNPKAAKLLIIDQFGVNAVTDEVFKELIQFPKTDFIFFLSSSTLNRFRDHPSIKIKIDRPERSYDVHRAAFEWFRAIAGKTFLGRFSIIKNSNIYGLIFGSQHPLGIHKFLQVAWSNDEIRGEANFDIDQDNISPEEMMLPMDVFRPKKIQVFEQDLESAFLDDRIHSEADVIDLCIAAGMTAKHAEPVIQKLKHSRLIECDFRVPDIKRYYRAPRAVNLRMTS
;
A
#
# COMPACT_ATOMS: atom_id res chain seq x y z
N MET A 1 7.24 21.42 23.36
CA MET A 1 5.92 22.09 23.37
C MET A 1 4.91 21.15 22.75
N ALA A 2 3.75 20.96 23.38
CA ALA A 2 2.88 19.80 23.19
C ALA A 2 2.31 19.71 21.76
N LYS A 3 2.58 18.58 21.09
CA LYS A 3 2.09 18.16 19.76
C LYS A 3 0.59 17.76 19.79
N SER A 4 -0.24 18.41 20.61
CA SER A 4 -1.66 18.07 20.82
C SER A 4 -2.64 18.81 19.88
N SER A 5 -2.14 19.53 18.87
CA SER A 5 -2.98 20.40 18.02
C SER A 5 -3.22 19.90 16.60
N PHE A 6 -2.62 18.78 16.16
CA PHE A 6 -2.71 18.35 14.75
C PHE A 6 -4.17 18.15 14.28
N HIS A 7 -4.99 17.46 15.07
CA HIS A 7 -6.41 17.28 14.78
C HIS A 7 -7.27 18.49 15.18
N LYS A 8 -6.70 19.45 15.92
CA LYS A 8 -7.34 20.72 16.28
C LYS A 8 -7.14 21.80 15.21
N THR A 9 -6.53 21.43 14.09
CA THR A 9 -6.39 22.26 12.88
C THR A 9 -6.95 21.48 11.69
N PRO A 10 -7.41 22.17 10.64
CA PRO A 10 -7.81 21.52 9.40
C PRO A 10 -6.69 20.63 8.85
N TYR A 11 -7.04 19.47 8.30
CA TYR A 11 -6.11 18.63 7.57
C TYR A 11 -5.62 19.36 6.33
N ASP A 12 -4.29 19.41 6.18
CA ASP A 12 -3.67 19.89 4.95
C ASP A 12 -3.83 18.89 3.79
N ALA A 13 -3.56 19.39 2.57
CA ALA A 13 -3.64 18.62 1.34
C ALA A 13 -2.82 17.32 1.37
N GLY A 14 -1.64 17.32 2.01
CA GLY A 14 -0.82 16.11 2.13
C GLY A 14 -1.47 15.04 3.01
N THR A 15 -2.14 15.46 4.07
CA THR A 15 -2.90 14.57 4.96
C THR A 15 -4.16 14.03 4.27
N LEU A 16 -4.87 14.87 3.52
CA LEU A 16 -6.03 14.45 2.73
C LEU A 16 -5.63 13.43 1.64
N LEU A 17 -4.52 13.65 0.93
CA LEU A 17 -4.03 12.68 -0.04
C LEU A 17 -3.62 11.36 0.60
N LYS A 18 -2.95 11.40 1.76
CA LYS A 18 -2.66 10.20 2.55
C LYS A 18 -3.94 9.41 2.85
N LEU A 19 -4.94 10.09 3.40
CA LEU A 19 -6.22 9.47 3.76
C LEU A 19 -6.92 8.90 2.52
N LYS A 20 -6.80 9.59 1.37
CA LYS A 20 -7.32 9.10 0.09
C LYS A 20 -6.65 7.82 -0.36
N ILE A 21 -5.33 7.67 -0.24
CA ILE A 21 -4.60 6.44 -0.60
C ILE A 21 -5.06 5.27 0.28
N PHE A 22 -5.20 5.49 1.59
CA PHE A 22 -5.75 4.47 2.49
C PHE A 22 -7.15 4.05 2.08
N GLU A 23 -8.02 5.03 1.85
CA GLU A 23 -9.41 4.78 1.47
C GLU A 23 -9.51 3.98 0.16
N LEU A 24 -8.74 4.36 -0.86
CA LEU A 24 -8.69 3.63 -2.13
C LEU A 24 -8.11 2.22 -1.98
N TYR A 25 -7.13 2.02 -1.11
CA TYR A 25 -6.63 0.67 -0.83
C TYR A 25 -7.69 -0.18 -0.13
N ILE A 26 -8.38 0.36 0.88
CA ILE A 26 -9.47 -0.34 1.58
C ILE A 26 -10.59 -0.71 0.59
N GLU A 27 -10.98 0.22 -0.28
CA GLU A 27 -11.95 0.00 -1.36
C GLU A 27 -11.53 -1.16 -2.28
N ALA A 28 -10.24 -1.24 -2.62
CA ALA A 28 -9.70 -2.31 -3.45
C ALA A 28 -9.56 -3.65 -2.68
N TRP A 29 -9.43 -3.59 -1.35
CA TRP A 29 -9.14 -4.72 -0.46
C TRP A 29 -10.39 -5.48 -0.03
N ILE A 30 -11.45 -4.80 0.41
CA ILE A 30 -12.71 -5.43 0.89
C ILE A 30 -13.32 -6.42 -0.14
N PRO A 31 -13.42 -6.08 -1.44
CA PRO A 31 -13.97 -6.98 -2.47
C PRO A 31 -13.22 -8.31 -2.61
N VAL A 32 -11.93 -8.36 -2.29
CA VAL A 32 -11.11 -9.60 -2.37
C VAL A 32 -11.70 -10.71 -1.51
N PHE A 33 -12.32 -10.33 -0.39
CA PHE A 33 -12.87 -11.26 0.59
C PHE A 33 -14.39 -11.38 0.48
N THR A 34 -15.08 -10.35 -0.01
CA THR A 34 -16.54 -10.27 0.08
C THR A 34 -17.26 -10.49 -1.25
N SER A 35 -16.63 -10.24 -2.41
CA SER A 35 -17.35 -10.26 -3.69
C SER A 35 -17.67 -11.64 -4.24
N GLN A 36 -16.94 -12.68 -3.84
CA GLN A 36 -17.16 -14.04 -4.34
C GLN A 36 -18.24 -14.74 -3.50
N PRO A 37 -19.12 -15.57 -4.10
CA PRO A 37 -20.11 -16.34 -3.36
C PRO A 37 -19.50 -17.26 -2.31
N GLU A 38 -18.29 -17.77 -2.55
CA GLU A 38 -17.50 -18.55 -1.60
C GLU A 38 -16.24 -17.76 -1.23
N PRO A 39 -16.29 -16.93 -0.18
CA PRO A 39 -15.15 -16.18 0.32
C PRO A 39 -13.95 -17.07 0.64
N PRO A 40 -12.72 -16.63 0.33
CA PRO A 40 -11.51 -17.35 0.74
C PRO A 40 -11.25 -17.32 2.25
N PHE A 41 -11.90 -16.40 2.98
CA PHE A 41 -11.83 -16.25 4.42
C PHE A 41 -13.21 -15.90 4.96
N THR A 42 -13.57 -16.45 6.12
CA THR A 42 -14.86 -16.19 6.79
C THR A 42 -14.77 -15.08 7.82
N GLU A 43 -13.59 -14.50 8.03
CA GLU A 43 -13.35 -13.43 9.00
C GLU A 43 -12.29 -12.46 8.47
N ILE A 44 -12.59 -11.15 8.55
CA ILE A 44 -11.66 -10.08 8.20
C ILE A 44 -11.61 -9.01 9.28
N HIS A 45 -10.44 -8.42 9.50
CA HIS A 45 -10.22 -7.37 10.49
C HIS A 45 -9.50 -6.17 9.88
N LEU A 46 -10.03 -4.98 10.12
CA LEU A 46 -9.39 -3.71 9.78
C LEU A 46 -8.96 -3.02 11.07
N PHE A 47 -7.67 -2.72 11.18
CA PHE A 47 -7.08 -2.06 12.33
C PHE A 47 -6.64 -0.64 11.96
N ASP A 48 -7.00 0.32 12.78
CA ASP A 48 -6.37 1.64 12.81
C ASP A 48 -5.74 1.85 14.19
N PHE A 49 -4.41 1.74 14.24
CA PHE A 49 -3.64 1.80 15.48
C PHE A 49 -3.30 3.21 15.96
N PHE A 50 -3.63 4.22 15.16
CA PHE A 50 -3.44 5.64 15.47
C PHE A 50 -4.68 6.42 15.02
N SER A 51 -5.85 5.98 15.51
CA SER A 51 -7.15 6.38 14.93
C SER A 51 -7.49 7.85 15.09
N GLY A 52 -6.86 8.55 16.02
CA GLY A 52 -7.18 9.93 16.31
C GLY A 52 -8.63 10.12 16.82
N PRO A 53 -9.15 11.36 16.80
CA PRO A 53 -10.50 11.67 17.27
C PRO A 53 -11.60 11.38 16.23
N GLY A 54 -11.23 10.89 15.04
CA GLY A 54 -12.17 10.61 13.94
C GLY A 54 -12.26 11.72 12.91
N THR A 55 -12.29 12.99 13.31
CA THR A 55 -12.32 14.15 12.39
C THR A 55 -11.23 15.18 12.71
N ASP A 56 -11.01 16.13 11.81
CA ASP A 56 -10.27 17.36 12.13
C ASP A 56 -11.17 18.46 12.70
N ALA A 57 -10.61 19.65 12.93
CA ALA A 57 -11.34 20.81 13.43
C ALA A 57 -12.45 21.35 12.50
N LEU A 58 -12.46 20.96 11.21
CA LEU A 58 -13.52 21.31 10.26
C LEU A 58 -14.51 20.16 10.03
N GLY A 59 -14.37 19.05 10.75
CA GLY A 59 -15.20 17.87 10.56
C GLY A 59 -14.77 17.00 9.38
N ASN A 60 -13.60 17.23 8.78
CA ASN A 60 -13.10 16.35 7.71
C ASN A 60 -12.80 14.96 8.29
N PRO A 61 -13.33 13.88 7.70
CA PRO A 61 -13.12 12.53 8.21
C PRO A 61 -11.67 12.06 8.12
N GLY A 62 -11.17 11.47 9.21
CA GLY A 62 -9.90 10.77 9.30
C GLY A 62 -9.99 9.29 8.89
N SER A 63 -8.92 8.54 9.13
CA SER A 63 -8.79 7.12 8.76
C SER A 63 -9.85 6.19 9.35
N PRO A 64 -10.28 6.27 10.63
CA PRO A 64 -11.30 5.35 11.13
C PRO A 64 -12.65 5.56 10.43
N LEU A 65 -13.00 6.81 10.14
CA LEU A 65 -14.24 7.14 9.43
C LEU A 65 -14.16 6.79 7.93
N GLY A 66 -12.97 6.88 7.33
CA GLY A 66 -12.70 6.36 5.99
C GLY A 66 -12.94 4.84 5.91
N ILE A 67 -12.47 4.07 6.90
CA ILE A 67 -12.74 2.63 7.01
C ILE A 67 -14.26 2.38 7.07
N LEU A 68 -14.98 3.06 7.96
CA LEU A 68 -16.43 2.89 8.10
C LEU A 68 -17.19 3.25 6.83
N ARG A 69 -16.76 4.31 6.13
CA ARG A 69 -17.36 4.71 4.85
C ARG A 69 -17.24 3.60 3.80
N GLN A 70 -16.06 3.00 3.67
CA GLN A 70 -15.84 1.92 2.71
C GLN A 70 -16.61 0.65 3.08
N LEU A 71 -16.65 0.29 4.37
CA LEU A 71 -17.49 -0.80 4.86
C LEU A 71 -18.97 -0.57 4.55
N LYS A 72 -19.48 0.64 4.78
CA LYS A 72 -20.87 1.02 4.46
C LYS A 72 -21.15 0.91 2.96
N SER A 73 -20.24 1.44 2.13
CA SER A 73 -20.35 1.40 0.67
C SER A 73 -20.43 -0.04 0.15
N HIS A 74 -19.53 -0.92 0.61
CA HIS A 74 -19.51 -2.32 0.18
C HIS A 74 -20.66 -3.16 0.74
N HIS A 75 -21.13 -2.85 1.96
CA HIS A 75 -22.38 -3.41 2.48
C HIS A 75 -23.55 -3.09 1.52
N SER A 76 -23.69 -1.80 1.15
CA SER A 76 -24.75 -1.35 0.25
C SER A 76 -24.62 -1.91 -1.18
N ALA A 77 -23.41 -2.24 -1.62
CA ALA A 77 -23.16 -2.89 -2.90
C ALA A 77 -23.62 -4.37 -2.96
N ASN A 78 -24.06 -4.94 -1.82
CA ASN A 78 -24.63 -6.28 -1.71
C ASN A 78 -23.75 -7.38 -2.34
N HIS A 79 -22.47 -7.39 -1.97
CA HIS A 79 -21.52 -8.39 -2.44
C HIS A 79 -21.96 -9.82 -2.04
N ALA A 80 -21.85 -10.77 -2.97
CA ALA A 80 -22.39 -12.13 -2.82
C ALA A 80 -21.86 -12.92 -1.60
N GLY A 81 -20.66 -12.60 -1.14
CA GLY A 81 -20.03 -13.23 0.03
C GLY A 81 -20.12 -12.41 1.31
N TRP A 82 -20.70 -11.21 1.29
CA TRP A 82 -20.71 -10.29 2.44
C TRP A 82 -21.25 -10.95 3.71
N ASP A 83 -22.43 -11.56 3.64
CA ASP A 83 -23.09 -12.21 4.78
C ASP A 83 -22.38 -13.48 5.27
N LYS A 84 -21.40 -13.98 4.51
CA LYS A 84 -20.57 -15.15 4.85
C LYS A 84 -19.24 -14.75 5.51
N VAL A 85 -18.95 -13.45 5.59
CA VAL A 85 -17.71 -12.93 6.18
C VAL A 85 -18.05 -12.13 7.42
N LYS A 86 -17.49 -12.54 8.56
CA LYS A 86 -17.51 -11.72 9.77
C LYS A 86 -16.50 -10.58 9.61
N ILE A 87 -16.96 -9.35 9.75
CA ILE A 87 -16.14 -8.15 9.55
C ILE A 87 -16.01 -7.41 10.88
N ALA A 88 -14.78 -7.07 11.27
CA ALA A 88 -14.49 -6.29 12.46
C ALA A 88 -13.60 -5.08 12.15
N ALA A 89 -13.92 -3.94 12.78
CA ALA A 89 -13.12 -2.73 12.73
C ALA A 89 -12.63 -2.40 14.14
N HIS A 90 -11.31 -2.24 14.29
CA HIS A 90 -10.63 -2.01 15.55
C HIS A 90 -9.86 -0.70 15.50
N PHE A 91 -10.23 0.25 16.35
CA PHE A 91 -9.64 1.58 16.41
C PHE A 91 -8.98 1.80 17.77
N SER A 92 -7.75 2.28 17.76
CA SER A 92 -7.04 2.61 18.99
C SER A 92 -6.19 3.87 18.86
N ASP A 93 -6.11 4.61 19.96
CA ASP A 93 -5.20 5.73 20.15
C ASP A 93 -4.76 5.77 21.62
N ALA A 94 -3.57 6.31 21.88
CA ALA A 94 -3.05 6.43 23.25
C ALA A 94 -3.73 7.57 24.03
N ASP A 95 -4.30 8.55 23.33
CA ASP A 95 -4.94 9.73 23.89
C ASP A 95 -6.42 9.48 24.22
N GLU A 96 -6.75 9.47 25.52
CA GLU A 96 -8.10 9.24 26.02
C GLU A 96 -9.14 10.20 25.45
N ALA A 97 -8.78 11.49 25.29
CA ALA A 97 -9.70 12.50 24.80
C ALA A 97 -10.11 12.20 23.36
N LYS A 98 -9.14 11.84 22.53
CA LYS A 98 -9.41 11.43 21.13
C LYS A 98 -10.27 10.18 21.05
N VAL A 99 -9.97 9.17 21.86
CA VAL A 99 -10.73 7.91 21.91
C VAL A 99 -12.18 8.18 22.31
N LYS A 100 -12.41 9.08 23.28
CA LYS A 100 -13.75 9.48 23.69
C LYS A 100 -14.50 10.20 22.56
N GLU A 101 -13.85 11.15 21.88
CA GLU A 101 -14.43 11.85 20.72
C GLU A 101 -14.78 10.87 19.58
N LEU A 102 -13.88 9.94 19.26
CA LEU A 102 -14.11 8.93 18.24
C LEU A 102 -15.27 8.00 18.64
N SER A 103 -15.33 7.57 19.90
CA SER A 103 -16.40 6.68 20.41
C SER A 103 -17.78 7.30 20.27
N THR A 104 -17.91 8.62 20.48
CA THR A 104 -19.15 9.34 20.21
C THR A 104 -19.43 9.45 18.70
N THR A 105 -18.40 9.75 17.90
CA THR A 105 -18.55 9.94 16.45
C THR A 105 -19.01 8.67 15.75
N VAL A 106 -18.41 7.51 16.05
CA VAL A 106 -18.77 6.24 15.38
C VAL A 106 -20.19 5.74 15.70
N GLN A 107 -20.84 6.31 16.72
CA GLN A 107 -22.24 6.00 17.07
C GLN A 107 -23.25 6.89 16.33
N MET A 108 -22.81 7.93 15.63
CA MET A 108 -23.71 8.79 14.85
C MET A 108 -24.29 8.02 13.66
N PRO A 109 -25.58 8.26 13.29
CA PRO A 109 -26.27 7.49 12.24
C PRO A 109 -25.55 7.44 10.89
N GLU A 110 -24.78 8.48 10.56
CA GLU A 110 -23.98 8.56 9.35
C GLU A 110 -22.86 7.51 9.29
N TRP A 111 -22.31 7.11 10.44
CA TRP A 111 -21.18 6.17 10.57
C TRP A 111 -21.58 4.74 10.96
N ILE A 112 -22.87 4.50 11.22
CA ILE A 112 -23.38 3.15 11.48
C ILE A 112 -23.28 2.30 10.20
N VAL A 113 -22.67 1.13 10.33
CA VAL A 113 -22.60 0.10 9.30
C VAL A 113 -23.40 -1.13 9.80
N PRO A 114 -24.43 -1.60 9.08
CA PRO A 114 -25.21 -2.74 9.56
C PRO A 114 -24.35 -3.99 9.76
N GLY A 115 -24.57 -4.70 10.86
CA GLY A 115 -23.84 -5.92 11.21
C GLY A 115 -22.40 -5.72 11.71
N ILE A 116 -21.90 -4.48 11.77
CA ILE A 116 -20.54 -4.17 12.21
C ILE A 116 -20.59 -3.17 13.37
N THR A 117 -20.06 -3.57 14.51
CA THR A 117 -19.86 -2.68 15.67
C THR A 117 -18.37 -2.35 15.78
N PRO A 118 -17.96 -1.10 15.53
CA PRO A 118 -16.56 -0.70 15.67
C PRO A 118 -16.11 -0.79 17.13
N GLU A 119 -14.94 -1.38 17.37
CA GLU A 119 -14.31 -1.41 18.68
C GLU A 119 -13.35 -0.22 18.79
N VAL A 120 -13.56 0.65 19.79
CA VAL A 120 -12.73 1.84 20.04
C VAL A 120 -12.07 1.71 21.41
N LYS A 121 -10.73 1.72 21.47
CA LYS A 121 -9.97 1.49 22.71
C LYS A 121 -8.85 2.50 22.93
N GLN A 122 -8.68 2.91 24.18
CA GLN A 122 -7.50 3.66 24.61
C GLN A 122 -6.33 2.71 24.84
N LEU A 123 -5.44 2.61 23.87
CA LEU A 123 -4.26 1.75 23.91
C LEU A 123 -3.11 2.43 23.16
N LYS A 124 -1.90 2.32 23.70
CA LYS A 124 -0.70 2.58 22.90
C LYS A 124 -0.55 1.47 21.85
N PHE A 125 0.12 1.79 20.74
CA PHE A 125 0.34 0.83 19.66
C PHE A 125 0.94 -0.51 20.13
N SER A 126 1.95 -0.49 21.01
CA SER A 126 2.55 -1.71 21.55
C SER A 126 1.58 -2.55 22.39
N GLU A 127 0.69 -1.89 23.13
CA GLU A 127 -0.34 -2.55 23.94
C GLU A 127 -1.43 -3.14 23.04
N ALA A 128 -1.83 -2.41 21.98
CA ALA A 128 -2.78 -2.88 20.98
C ALA A 128 -2.23 -4.09 20.20
N LEU A 129 -0.96 -4.04 19.75
CA LEU A 129 -0.31 -5.19 19.12
C LEU A 129 -0.28 -6.41 20.04
N ALA A 130 0.03 -6.23 21.33
CA ALA A 130 0.03 -7.31 22.30
C ALA A 130 -1.37 -7.90 22.52
N LEU A 131 -2.38 -7.03 22.69
CA LEU A 131 -3.77 -7.42 22.90
C LEU A 131 -4.33 -8.20 21.70
N TYR A 132 -4.10 -7.71 20.48
CA TYR A 132 -4.64 -8.30 19.26
C TYR A 132 -3.76 -9.39 18.66
N ARG A 133 -2.62 -9.72 19.29
CA ARG A 133 -1.71 -10.78 18.83
C ARG A 133 -2.41 -12.10 18.50
N PRO A 134 -3.37 -12.62 19.29
CA PRO A 134 -4.08 -13.85 18.94
C PRO A 134 -4.84 -13.75 17.61
N ILE A 135 -5.45 -12.59 17.30
CA ILE A 135 -6.13 -12.32 16.04
C ILE A 135 -5.11 -12.18 14.90
N LEU A 136 -4.04 -11.41 15.14
CA LEU A 136 -2.97 -11.16 14.17
C LEU A 136 -2.24 -12.46 13.76
N GLN A 137 -2.12 -13.43 14.68
CA GLN A 137 -1.52 -14.74 14.40
C GLN A 137 -2.49 -15.75 13.77
N ASN A 138 -3.79 -15.49 13.73
CA ASN A 138 -4.77 -16.41 13.15
C ASN A 138 -4.63 -16.48 11.61
N PRO A 139 -4.28 -17.64 11.02
CA PRO A 139 -4.15 -17.77 9.57
C PRO A 139 -5.49 -17.89 8.83
N LYS A 140 -6.60 -18.06 9.56
CA LYS A 140 -7.96 -18.17 9.01
C LYS A 140 -8.68 -16.83 8.86
N ALA A 141 -8.06 -15.74 9.30
CA ALA A 141 -8.60 -14.40 9.17
C ALA A 141 -7.68 -13.54 8.32
N ALA A 142 -8.25 -12.68 7.46
CA ALA A 142 -7.50 -11.68 6.71
C ALA A 142 -7.45 -10.36 7.50
N LYS A 143 -6.31 -9.67 7.48
CA LYS A 143 -6.11 -8.47 8.29
C LYS A 143 -5.50 -7.33 7.49
N LEU A 144 -6.01 -6.13 7.70
CA LEU A 144 -5.42 -4.89 7.20
C LEU A 144 -5.06 -3.99 8.37
N LEU A 145 -3.79 -3.60 8.48
CA LEU A 145 -3.26 -2.79 9.57
C LEU A 145 -2.85 -1.42 9.04
N ILE A 146 -3.46 -0.36 9.57
CA ILE A 146 -3.08 1.03 9.30
C ILE A 146 -2.30 1.55 10.51
N ILE A 147 -1.07 1.98 10.25
CA ILE A 147 -0.10 2.43 11.26
C ILE A 147 0.35 3.86 10.90
N ASP A 148 -0.55 4.83 11.13
CA ASP A 148 -0.32 6.24 10.84
C ASP A 148 0.36 6.97 12.01
N GLN A 149 1.56 6.54 12.34
CA GLN A 149 2.33 7.11 13.44
C GLN A 149 2.67 8.60 13.19
N PHE A 150 2.32 9.47 14.14
CA PHE A 150 2.69 10.89 14.07
C PHE A 150 3.77 11.24 15.10
N GLY A 151 4.97 11.52 14.62
CA GLY A 151 6.05 12.07 15.46
C GLY A 151 6.63 11.11 16.50
N VAL A 152 6.37 9.81 16.37
CA VAL A 152 6.95 8.70 17.15
C VAL A 152 7.48 7.62 16.20
N ASN A 153 8.47 6.84 16.65
CA ASN A 153 8.98 5.68 15.91
C ASN A 153 8.33 4.40 16.44
N ALA A 154 7.11 4.12 16.01
CA ALA A 154 6.34 2.96 16.45
C ALA A 154 6.77 1.68 15.69
N VAL A 155 7.11 1.81 14.40
CA VAL A 155 7.63 0.71 13.57
C VAL A 155 9.16 0.68 13.62
N THR A 156 9.71 0.06 14.66
CA THR A 156 11.15 -0.28 14.73
C THR A 156 11.45 -1.51 13.87
N ASP A 157 12.73 -1.87 13.74
CA ASP A 157 13.12 -3.07 12.98
C ASP A 157 12.55 -4.35 13.63
N GLU A 158 12.42 -4.40 14.95
CA GLU A 158 11.81 -5.51 15.71
C GLU A 158 10.31 -5.59 15.45
N VAL A 159 9.61 -4.46 15.50
CA VAL A 159 8.17 -4.41 15.19
C VAL A 159 7.92 -4.77 13.74
N PHE A 160 8.73 -4.27 12.81
CA PHE A 160 8.62 -4.65 11.40
C PHE A 160 8.83 -6.16 11.21
N LYS A 161 9.85 -6.74 11.86
CA LYS A 161 10.08 -8.19 11.87
C LYS A 161 8.91 -8.96 12.47
N GLU A 162 8.19 -8.40 13.44
CA GLU A 162 6.96 -8.99 13.97
C GLU A 162 5.82 -8.93 12.94
N LEU A 163 5.59 -7.77 12.32
CA LEU A 163 4.52 -7.55 11.32
C LEU A 163 4.63 -8.51 10.14
N ILE A 164 5.84 -8.78 9.64
CA ILE A 164 6.06 -9.69 8.50
C ILE A 164 5.82 -11.18 8.86
N GLN A 165 5.67 -11.53 10.13
CA GLN A 165 5.34 -12.90 10.55
C GLN A 165 3.83 -13.14 10.66
N PHE A 166 3.01 -12.08 10.67
CA PHE A 166 1.56 -12.25 10.78
C PHE A 166 0.97 -12.80 9.46
N PRO A 167 0.31 -13.98 9.49
CA PRO A 167 -0.21 -14.59 8.27
C PRO A 167 -1.35 -13.75 7.68
N LYS A 168 -1.54 -13.80 6.36
CA LYS A 168 -2.72 -13.17 5.69
C LYS A 168 -2.95 -11.71 6.08
N THR A 169 -1.85 -10.98 6.24
CA THR A 169 -1.85 -9.62 6.76
C THR A 169 -1.27 -8.69 5.72
N ASP A 170 -1.99 -7.60 5.48
CA ASP A 170 -1.51 -6.42 4.80
C ASP A 170 -1.33 -5.32 5.83
N PHE A 171 -0.27 -4.53 5.70
CA PHE A 171 -0.01 -3.42 6.60
C PHE A 171 0.51 -2.21 5.82
N ILE A 172 0.15 -1.03 6.31
CA ILE A 172 0.58 0.24 5.77
C ILE A 172 1.09 1.12 6.90
N PHE A 173 2.31 1.64 6.78
CA PHE A 173 2.86 2.53 7.78
C PHE A 173 3.61 3.71 7.17
N PHE A 174 3.67 4.80 7.92
CA PHE A 174 4.43 5.99 7.55
C PHE A 174 5.84 5.97 8.13
N LEU A 175 6.81 6.40 7.32
CA LEU A 175 8.16 6.66 7.78
C LEU A 175 8.16 7.86 8.73
N SER A 176 8.57 7.62 9.98
CA SER A 176 8.69 8.70 10.96
C SER A 176 9.88 9.61 10.61
N SER A 177 9.83 10.87 11.05
CA SER A 177 10.98 11.79 10.93
C SER A 177 12.25 11.22 11.57
N SER A 178 12.12 10.43 12.63
CA SER A 178 13.28 9.78 13.27
C SER A 178 13.88 8.68 12.40
N THR A 179 13.05 7.92 11.68
CA THR A 179 13.49 6.93 10.70
C THR A 179 14.24 7.63 9.57
N LEU A 180 13.68 8.73 9.05
CA LEU A 180 14.34 9.53 8.01
C LEU A 180 15.69 10.09 8.49
N ASN A 181 15.77 10.60 9.73
CA ASN A 181 17.02 11.06 10.33
C ASN A 181 18.06 9.94 10.48
N ARG A 182 17.64 8.71 10.86
CA ARG A 182 18.53 7.54 10.92
C ARG A 182 19.17 7.24 9.56
N PHE A 183 18.38 7.36 8.49
CA PHE A 183 18.85 7.06 7.14
C PHE A 183 19.55 8.22 6.44
N ARG A 184 19.46 9.45 6.97
CA ARG A 184 20.17 10.63 6.45
C ARG A 184 21.66 10.38 6.20
N ASP A 185 22.30 9.68 7.13
CA ASP A 185 23.75 9.44 7.12
C ASP A 185 24.10 8.03 6.57
N HIS A 186 23.16 7.34 5.91
CA HIS A 186 23.36 5.98 5.41
C HIS A 186 24.37 5.93 4.24
N PRO A 187 25.28 4.93 4.17
CA PRO A 187 26.33 4.87 3.15
C PRO A 187 25.86 4.91 1.70
N SER A 188 24.65 4.40 1.43
CA SER A 188 24.04 4.42 0.09
C SER A 188 23.59 5.82 -0.36
N ILE A 189 23.53 6.80 0.53
CA ILE A 189 23.18 8.18 0.23
C ILE A 189 24.45 8.94 -0.14
N LYS A 190 24.66 9.16 -1.44
CA LYS A 190 25.88 9.79 -1.98
C LYS A 190 25.96 11.30 -1.74
N ILE A 191 24.86 11.94 -1.32
CA ILE A 191 24.75 13.38 -1.10
C ILE A 191 24.53 13.63 0.38
N LYS A 192 25.22 14.60 0.97
CA LYS A 192 24.93 15.03 2.34
C LYS A 192 23.56 15.70 2.36
N ILE A 193 22.57 15.05 2.98
CA ILE A 193 21.21 15.57 3.02
C ILE A 193 21.04 16.38 4.29
N ASP A 194 20.95 17.70 4.15
CA ASP A 194 20.76 18.63 5.27
C ASP A 194 19.34 18.50 5.89
N ARG A 195 18.34 18.21 5.04
CA ARG A 195 16.92 18.04 5.42
C ARG A 195 16.37 16.70 4.92
N PRO A 196 16.48 15.61 5.69
CA PRO A 196 16.07 14.28 5.25
C PRO A 196 14.58 14.18 4.94
N GLU A 197 13.75 14.96 5.62
CA GLU A 197 12.33 15.10 5.35
C GLU A 197 12.02 15.73 4.00
N ARG A 198 13.00 16.25 3.25
CA ARG A 198 12.81 16.85 1.92
C ARG A 198 13.45 16.06 0.79
N SER A 199 14.06 14.92 1.10
CA SER A 199 14.81 14.14 0.11
C SER A 199 14.19 12.79 -0.12
N TYR A 200 13.77 12.57 -1.36
CA TYR A 200 13.25 11.31 -1.85
C TYR A 200 14.27 10.16 -1.68
N ASP A 201 15.57 10.46 -1.76
CA ASP A 201 16.64 9.47 -1.58
C ASP A 201 16.61 8.82 -0.20
N VAL A 202 16.21 9.56 0.84
CA VAL A 202 16.07 9.01 2.20
C VAL A 202 14.92 8.02 2.28
N HIS A 203 13.80 8.34 1.63
CA HIS A 203 12.64 7.44 1.56
C HIS A 203 12.98 6.17 0.79
N ARG A 204 13.71 6.30 -0.32
CA ARG A 204 14.23 5.16 -1.07
C ARG A 204 15.18 4.32 -0.21
N ALA A 205 16.16 4.92 0.46
CA ALA A 205 17.10 4.22 1.34
C ALA A 205 16.39 3.49 2.50
N ALA A 206 15.39 4.13 3.11
CA ALA A 206 14.58 3.52 4.16
C ALA A 206 13.77 2.33 3.63
N PHE A 207 13.15 2.46 2.45
CA PHE A 207 12.45 1.35 1.81
C PHE A 207 13.40 0.18 1.49
N GLU A 208 14.56 0.48 0.92
CA GLU A 208 15.58 -0.54 0.61
C GLU A 208 16.05 -1.30 1.84
N TRP A 209 16.18 -0.61 2.98
CA TRP A 209 16.46 -1.25 4.26
C TRP A 209 15.36 -2.24 4.67
N PHE A 210 14.09 -1.79 4.66
CA PHE A 210 12.97 -2.66 5.01
C PHE A 210 12.84 -3.83 4.03
N ARG A 211 13.09 -3.60 2.73
CA ARG A 211 13.13 -4.62 1.69
C ARG A 211 14.18 -5.69 1.98
N ALA A 212 15.37 -5.29 2.42
CA ALA A 212 16.44 -6.22 2.77
C ALA A 212 16.08 -7.15 3.94
N ILE A 213 15.22 -6.70 4.87
CA ILE A 213 14.77 -7.48 6.03
C ILE A 213 13.37 -8.08 5.88
N ALA A 214 12.69 -7.89 4.75
CA ALA A 214 11.30 -8.30 4.52
C ALA A 214 11.10 -9.82 4.33
N GLY A 215 12.18 -10.55 4.01
CA GLY A 215 12.09 -11.97 3.70
C GLY A 215 11.16 -12.24 2.51
N LYS A 216 10.04 -12.92 2.74
CA LYS A 216 9.05 -13.29 1.71
C LYS A 216 7.89 -12.30 1.56
N THR A 217 7.84 -11.28 2.40
CA THR A 217 6.76 -10.29 2.37
C THR A 217 6.95 -9.35 1.18
N PHE A 218 5.90 -9.16 0.38
CA PHE A 218 5.92 -8.23 -0.73
C PHE A 218 5.82 -6.81 -0.20
N LEU A 219 6.78 -5.96 -0.56
CA LEU A 219 6.77 -4.56 -0.15
C LEU A 219 6.49 -3.62 -1.34
N GLY A 220 5.80 -2.54 -1.04
CA GLY A 220 5.59 -1.40 -1.93
C GLY A 220 5.89 -0.10 -1.20
N ARG A 221 6.07 0.98 -1.94
CA ARG A 221 6.25 2.32 -1.38
C ARG A 221 5.46 3.34 -2.17
N PHE A 222 5.11 4.42 -1.50
CA PHE A 222 4.56 5.63 -2.12
C PHE A 222 5.08 6.86 -1.37
N SER A 223 5.37 7.95 -2.06
CA SER A 223 5.88 9.19 -1.46
C SER A 223 4.91 10.35 -1.71
N ILE A 224 4.66 11.16 -0.67
CA ILE A 224 3.72 12.27 -0.71
C ILE A 224 4.45 13.58 -0.42
N ILE A 225 4.45 14.58 -1.32
CA ILE A 225 4.93 15.93 -0.98
C ILE A 225 3.86 16.74 -0.25
N LYS A 226 4.29 17.46 0.79
CA LYS A 226 3.54 18.44 1.56
C LYS A 226 4.44 19.60 1.96
N ASN A 227 4.16 20.80 1.46
CA ASN A 227 4.83 22.05 1.84
C ASN A 227 6.37 21.94 1.89
N SER A 228 6.96 21.27 0.89
CA SER A 228 8.40 20.92 0.75
C SER A 228 8.90 19.67 1.49
N ASN A 229 8.10 19.04 2.35
CA ASN A 229 8.45 17.78 3.01
C ASN A 229 7.86 16.58 2.25
N ILE A 230 8.59 15.49 2.20
CA ILE A 230 8.21 14.21 1.62
C ILE A 230 7.82 13.27 2.76
N TYR A 231 6.67 12.62 2.60
CA TYR A 231 6.14 11.62 3.52
C TYR A 231 6.15 10.29 2.80
N GLY A 232 6.91 9.33 3.32
CA GLY A 232 7.03 8.01 2.72
C GLY A 232 6.08 7.04 3.41
N LEU A 233 5.31 6.36 2.59
CA LEU A 233 4.44 5.26 2.97
C LEU A 233 5.12 3.96 2.53
N ILE A 234 5.16 2.98 3.42
CA ILE A 234 5.57 1.61 3.11
C ILE A 234 4.35 0.71 3.28
N PHE A 235 4.11 -0.07 2.24
CA PHE A 235 3.10 -1.11 2.20
C PHE A 235 3.79 -2.47 2.31
N GLY A 236 3.19 -3.39 3.05
CA GLY A 236 3.61 -4.79 3.10
C GLY A 236 2.43 -5.74 2.98
N SER A 237 2.61 -6.86 2.27
CA SER A 237 1.60 -7.91 2.14
C SER A 237 2.22 -9.30 2.14
N GLN A 238 1.54 -10.24 2.78
CA GLN A 238 1.85 -11.67 2.68
C GLN A 238 1.29 -12.33 1.41
N HIS A 239 0.72 -11.56 0.49
CA HIS A 239 0.10 -12.11 -0.72
C HIS A 239 0.34 -11.21 -1.96
N PRO A 240 0.69 -11.79 -3.12
CA PRO A 240 0.98 -11.03 -4.35
C PRO A 240 -0.22 -10.20 -4.83
N LEU A 241 -1.45 -10.68 -4.59
CA LEU A 241 -2.66 -9.91 -4.89
C LEU A 241 -2.75 -8.60 -4.08
N GLY A 242 -2.31 -8.59 -2.82
CA GLY A 242 -2.36 -7.41 -1.96
C GLY A 242 -1.42 -6.31 -2.46
N ILE A 243 -0.15 -6.65 -2.69
CA ILE A 243 0.82 -5.72 -3.29
C ILE A 243 0.40 -5.27 -4.69
N HIS A 244 -0.17 -6.16 -5.51
CA HIS A 244 -0.64 -5.78 -6.83
C HIS A 244 -1.78 -4.77 -6.77
N LYS A 245 -2.72 -4.94 -5.83
CA LYS A 245 -3.80 -3.97 -5.57
C LYS A 245 -3.25 -2.64 -5.07
N PHE A 246 -2.26 -2.67 -4.18
CA PHE A 246 -1.57 -1.46 -3.73
C PHE A 246 -0.91 -0.72 -4.90
N LEU A 247 -0.17 -1.42 -5.76
CA LEU A 247 0.45 -0.82 -6.95
C LEU A 247 -0.60 -0.27 -7.92
N GLN A 248 -1.74 -0.93 -8.11
CA GLN A 248 -2.85 -0.38 -8.89
C GLN A 248 -3.34 0.95 -8.32
N VAL A 249 -3.55 1.03 -7.00
CA VAL A 249 -3.94 2.28 -6.34
C VAL A 249 -2.86 3.36 -6.51
N ALA A 250 -1.58 3.00 -6.35
CA ALA A 250 -0.48 3.93 -6.52
C ALA A 250 -0.42 4.52 -7.93
N TRP A 251 -0.52 3.68 -8.97
CA TRP A 251 -0.52 4.09 -10.37
C TRP A 251 -1.80 4.85 -10.78
N SER A 252 -2.96 4.56 -10.18
CA SER A 252 -4.18 5.34 -10.45
C SER A 252 -4.15 6.76 -9.84
N ASN A 253 -3.28 7.02 -8.86
CA ASN A 253 -3.11 8.35 -8.26
C ASN A 253 -1.88 9.10 -8.79
N ASP A 254 -1.02 8.42 -9.54
CA ASP A 254 0.17 8.93 -10.21
C ASP A 254 0.38 8.09 -11.48
N GLU A 255 -0.28 8.48 -12.57
CA GLU A 255 -0.21 7.80 -13.87
C GLU A 255 1.19 7.88 -14.52
N ILE A 256 2.10 8.67 -13.94
CA ILE A 256 3.44 8.91 -14.49
C ILE A 256 4.45 7.92 -13.90
N ARG A 257 4.45 7.68 -12.58
CA ARG A 257 5.49 6.84 -11.93
C ARG A 257 4.97 5.80 -10.94
N GLY A 258 3.70 5.88 -10.54
CA GLY A 258 3.07 5.04 -9.52
C GLY A 258 3.84 5.00 -8.19
N GLU A 259 4.59 6.06 -7.88
CA GLU A 259 5.49 6.10 -6.72
C GLU A 259 5.41 7.40 -5.94
N ALA A 260 4.95 8.49 -6.54
CA ALA A 260 4.75 9.73 -5.82
C ALA A 260 3.81 10.69 -6.51
N ASN A 261 3.14 11.54 -5.74
CA ASN A 261 2.27 12.58 -6.27
C ASN A 261 3.02 13.84 -6.78
N PHE A 262 4.32 13.74 -7.10
CA PHE A 262 5.16 14.86 -7.54
C PHE A 262 6.30 14.40 -8.43
N ASP A 263 6.82 15.30 -9.26
CA ASP A 263 8.00 15.01 -10.10
C ASP A 263 9.26 14.93 -9.23
N ILE A 264 9.70 13.70 -8.97
CA ILE A 264 10.89 13.37 -8.17
C ILE A 264 12.20 13.67 -8.92
N ASP A 265 12.18 13.65 -10.26
CA ASP A 265 13.39 13.58 -11.10
C ASP A 265 13.69 14.91 -11.81
N GLN A 266 12.86 15.95 -11.61
CA GLN A 266 12.93 17.20 -12.37
C GLN A 266 12.94 16.95 -13.88
N ASP A 267 12.10 16.02 -14.37
CA ASP A 267 12.04 15.68 -15.78
C ASP A 267 11.40 16.81 -16.62
N ASN A 268 10.87 17.86 -15.98
CA ASN A 268 10.28 19.04 -16.63
C ASN A 268 9.14 18.66 -17.59
N ILE A 269 8.41 17.60 -17.26
CA ILE A 269 7.28 17.11 -18.05
C ILE A 269 6.14 18.10 -17.88
N SER A 270 5.72 18.73 -18.97
CA SER A 270 4.67 19.73 -18.97
C SER A 270 3.29 19.09 -18.70
N PRO A 271 2.32 19.83 -18.13
CA PRO A 271 0.94 19.33 -17.96
C PRO A 271 0.29 18.88 -19.27
N GLU A 272 0.72 19.42 -20.41
CA GLU A 272 0.25 19.04 -21.75
C GLU A 272 0.82 17.67 -22.18
N GLU A 273 2.08 17.38 -21.86
CA GLU A 273 2.70 16.06 -22.05
C GLU A 273 2.10 14.98 -21.13
N MET A 274 1.56 15.38 -19.96
CA MET A 274 0.83 14.49 -19.05
C MET A 274 -0.55 14.04 -19.56
N MET A 275 -1.16 14.80 -20.47
CA MET A 275 -2.46 14.44 -21.08
C MET A 275 -2.31 13.61 -22.35
N LEU A 276 -1.08 13.36 -22.80
CA LEU A 276 -0.82 12.50 -23.95
C LEU A 276 -1.08 11.04 -23.56
N PRO A 277 -1.74 10.26 -24.42
CA PRO A 277 -1.92 8.85 -24.16
C PRO A 277 -0.55 8.14 -24.08
N MET A 278 -0.48 7.07 -23.28
CA MET A 278 0.77 6.38 -22.88
C MET A 278 1.59 5.81 -24.06
N ASP A 279 0.99 5.70 -25.24
CA ASP A 279 1.62 5.37 -26.51
C ASP A 279 2.41 6.52 -27.13
N VAL A 280 2.15 7.77 -26.71
CA VAL A 280 2.80 9.01 -27.18
C VAL A 280 3.80 9.57 -26.17
N PHE A 281 3.48 9.51 -24.86
CA PHE A 281 4.41 9.89 -23.79
C PHE A 281 4.67 8.71 -22.85
N ARG A 282 5.92 8.25 -22.80
CA ARG A 282 6.31 7.07 -22.01
C ARG A 282 7.30 7.44 -20.90
N PRO A 283 6.90 7.39 -19.61
CA PRO A 283 7.77 7.74 -18.49
C PRO A 283 9.09 6.96 -18.46
N LYS A 284 10.18 7.61 -18.04
CA LYS A 284 11.52 6.99 -17.96
C LYS A 284 11.54 5.70 -17.13
N LYS A 285 10.82 5.67 -15.99
CA LYS A 285 10.71 4.49 -15.13
C LYS A 285 10.14 3.28 -15.89
N ILE A 286 9.12 3.51 -16.72
CA ILE A 286 8.51 2.46 -17.54
C ILE A 286 9.49 2.01 -18.62
N GLN A 287 10.20 2.93 -19.27
CA GLN A 287 11.22 2.57 -20.27
C GLN A 287 12.34 1.71 -19.69
N VAL A 288 12.87 2.08 -18.52
CA VAL A 288 13.91 1.30 -17.82
C VAL A 288 13.38 -0.09 -17.45
N PHE A 289 12.19 -0.16 -16.86
CA PHE A 289 11.55 -1.44 -16.55
C PHE A 289 11.38 -2.33 -17.79
N GLU A 290 10.97 -1.75 -18.92
CA GLU A 290 10.77 -2.51 -20.15
C GLU A 290 12.08 -3.05 -20.73
N GLN A 291 13.16 -2.27 -20.65
CA GLN A 291 14.50 -2.72 -21.03
C GLN A 291 15.00 -3.83 -20.10
N ASP A 292 14.79 -3.70 -18.79
CA ASP A 292 15.17 -4.69 -17.80
C ASP A 292 14.37 -5.99 -17.99
N LEU A 293 13.07 -5.89 -18.26
CA LEU A 293 12.19 -7.02 -18.53
C LEU A 293 12.57 -7.71 -19.84
N GLU A 294 12.82 -6.95 -20.91
CA GLU A 294 13.28 -7.50 -22.19
C GLU A 294 14.60 -8.25 -22.02
N SER A 295 15.57 -7.65 -21.31
CA SER A 295 16.84 -8.30 -21.00
C SER A 295 16.63 -9.57 -20.17
N ALA A 296 15.74 -9.56 -19.18
CA ALA A 296 15.45 -10.74 -18.37
C ALA A 296 14.85 -11.91 -19.17
N PHE A 297 14.03 -11.64 -20.19
CA PHE A 297 13.59 -12.68 -21.11
C PHE A 297 14.76 -13.21 -21.94
N LEU A 298 15.58 -12.33 -22.52
CA LEU A 298 16.69 -12.71 -23.42
C LEU A 298 17.83 -13.44 -22.70
N ASP A 299 18.05 -13.11 -21.43
CA ASP A 299 19.04 -13.74 -20.55
C ASP A 299 18.57 -15.11 -20.01
N ASP A 300 17.40 -15.61 -20.45
CA ASP A 300 16.77 -16.83 -19.96
C ASP A 300 16.56 -16.83 -18.43
N ARG A 301 16.14 -15.69 -17.86
CA ARG A 301 15.83 -15.54 -16.43
C ARG A 301 14.33 -15.66 -16.11
N ILE A 302 13.48 -15.72 -17.15
CA ILE A 302 12.03 -15.76 -17.02
C ILE A 302 11.51 -17.07 -17.62
N HIS A 303 11.00 -17.96 -16.77
CA HIS A 303 10.51 -19.27 -17.19
C HIS A 303 9.00 -19.43 -16.95
N SER A 304 8.40 -18.51 -16.21
CA SER A 304 7.00 -18.57 -15.82
C SER A 304 6.36 -17.19 -15.71
N GLU A 305 5.03 -17.20 -15.72
CA GLU A 305 4.18 -16.06 -15.43
C GLU A 305 4.44 -15.48 -14.03
N ALA A 306 4.82 -16.32 -13.06
CA ALA A 306 5.18 -15.86 -11.72
C ALA A 306 6.46 -15.02 -11.75
N ASP A 307 7.47 -15.41 -12.53
CA ASP A 307 8.73 -14.66 -12.64
C ASP A 307 8.50 -13.25 -13.22
N VAL A 308 7.60 -13.15 -14.21
CA VAL A 308 7.20 -11.84 -14.76
C VAL A 308 6.51 -10.99 -13.69
N ILE A 309 5.62 -11.60 -12.89
CA ILE A 309 4.93 -10.91 -11.80
C ILE A 309 5.94 -10.43 -10.73
N ASP A 310 6.92 -11.25 -10.38
CA ASP A 310 7.95 -10.90 -9.40
C ASP A 310 8.80 -9.72 -9.88
N LEU A 311 9.19 -9.72 -11.16
CA LEU A 311 9.92 -8.60 -11.75
C LEU A 311 9.06 -7.32 -11.76
N CYS A 312 7.77 -7.44 -12.10
CA CYS A 312 6.84 -6.31 -12.02
C CYS A 312 6.77 -5.75 -10.59
N ILE A 313 6.56 -6.59 -9.59
CA ILE A 313 6.43 -6.16 -8.19
C ILE A 313 7.74 -5.54 -7.70
N ALA A 314 8.89 -6.15 -8.01
CA ALA A 314 10.21 -5.65 -7.63
C ALA A 314 10.50 -4.25 -8.22
N ALA A 315 9.98 -3.97 -9.43
CA ALA A 315 10.09 -2.68 -10.09
C ALA A 315 8.98 -1.67 -9.68
N GLY A 316 8.07 -2.04 -8.79
CA GLY A 316 6.92 -1.21 -8.41
C GLY A 316 5.93 -0.99 -9.57
N MET A 317 5.78 -2.01 -10.43
CA MET A 317 4.93 -2.00 -11.61
C MET A 317 3.74 -2.95 -11.43
N THR A 318 2.59 -2.56 -11.99
CA THR A 318 1.49 -3.51 -12.21
C THR A 318 1.79 -4.46 -13.38
N ALA A 319 1.16 -5.64 -13.39
CA ALA A 319 1.28 -6.62 -14.48
C ALA A 319 0.91 -6.06 -15.87
N LYS A 320 0.08 -5.00 -15.95
CA LYS A 320 -0.27 -4.36 -17.23
C LYS A 320 0.96 -3.75 -17.93
N HIS A 321 1.94 -3.28 -17.16
CA HIS A 321 3.15 -2.68 -17.74
C HIS A 321 4.03 -3.69 -18.49
N ALA A 322 3.88 -5.00 -18.22
CA ALA A 322 4.63 -6.03 -18.94
C ALA A 322 4.06 -6.31 -20.35
N GLU A 323 2.81 -5.92 -20.62
CA GLU A 323 2.12 -6.26 -21.87
C GLU A 323 2.86 -5.80 -23.14
N PRO A 324 3.35 -4.55 -23.25
CA PRO A 324 4.02 -4.10 -24.46
C PRO A 324 5.27 -4.91 -24.79
N VAL A 325 6.06 -5.29 -23.78
CA VAL A 325 7.28 -6.09 -23.95
C VAL A 325 6.94 -7.52 -24.36
N ILE A 326 5.95 -8.13 -23.69
CA ILE A 326 5.49 -9.49 -24.03
C ILE A 326 4.98 -9.53 -25.47
N GLN A 327 4.18 -8.55 -25.90
CA GLN A 327 3.69 -8.47 -27.28
C GLN A 327 4.83 -8.32 -28.28
N LYS A 328 5.77 -7.40 -28.02
CA LYS A 328 6.95 -7.19 -28.86
C LYS A 328 7.74 -8.49 -29.06
N LEU A 329 8.08 -9.18 -27.96
CA LEU A 329 8.87 -10.42 -28.01
C LEU A 329 8.12 -11.58 -28.68
N LYS A 330 6.79 -11.66 -28.51
CA LYS A 330 5.94 -12.65 -29.21
C LYS A 330 5.88 -12.39 -30.71
N HIS A 331 5.72 -11.12 -31.12
CA HIS A 331 5.73 -10.73 -32.53
C HIS A 331 7.08 -11.03 -33.19
N SER A 332 8.18 -10.76 -32.50
CA SER A 332 9.54 -11.11 -32.93
C SER A 332 9.85 -12.61 -32.84
N ARG A 333 8.91 -13.44 -32.35
CA ARG A 333 9.05 -14.90 -32.15
C ARG A 333 10.22 -15.30 -31.25
N LEU A 334 10.62 -14.43 -30.32
CA LEU A 334 11.71 -14.67 -29.36
C LEU A 334 11.22 -15.44 -28.14
N ILE A 335 9.93 -15.32 -27.79
CA ILE A 335 9.30 -16.05 -26.69
C ILE A 335 8.00 -16.71 -27.12
N GLU A 336 7.59 -17.71 -26.36
CA GLU A 336 6.31 -18.40 -26.47
C GLU A 336 5.62 -18.50 -25.10
N CYS A 337 4.43 -17.91 -24.99
CA CYS A 337 3.59 -17.99 -23.80
C CYS A 337 2.10 -17.75 -24.11
N ASP A 338 1.22 -18.31 -23.28
CA ASP A 338 -0.24 -18.28 -23.45
C ASP A 338 -0.91 -17.06 -22.79
N PHE A 339 -0.20 -15.95 -22.70
CA PHE A 339 -0.71 -14.73 -22.11
C PHE A 339 -0.26 -13.46 -22.83
N ARG A 340 -0.96 -12.37 -22.50
CA ARG A 340 -0.65 -11.00 -22.93
C ARG A 340 -0.29 -10.17 -21.71
N VAL A 341 -1.16 -10.22 -20.71
CA VAL A 341 -0.97 -9.66 -19.37
C VAL A 341 -0.85 -10.84 -18.38
N PRO A 342 0.16 -10.84 -17.49
CA PRO A 342 0.22 -11.79 -16.39
C PRO A 342 -1.01 -11.69 -15.49
N ASP A 343 -1.62 -12.83 -15.15
CA ASP A 343 -2.74 -12.92 -14.22
C ASP A 343 -2.22 -13.20 -12.80
N ILE A 344 -2.27 -12.17 -11.97
CA ILE A 344 -1.86 -12.24 -10.55
C ILE A 344 -2.57 -13.36 -9.77
N LYS A 345 -3.78 -13.77 -10.17
CA LYS A 345 -4.53 -14.84 -9.49
C LYS A 345 -3.93 -16.22 -9.74
N ARG A 346 -3.10 -16.39 -10.77
CA ARG A 346 -2.42 -17.64 -11.10
C ARG A 346 -1.12 -17.85 -10.33
N TYR A 347 -0.56 -16.81 -9.72
CA TYR A 347 0.76 -16.81 -9.07
C TYR A 347 1.03 -18.06 -8.20
N TYR A 348 0.13 -18.38 -7.26
CA TYR A 348 0.24 -19.57 -6.39
C TYR A 348 -0.57 -20.79 -6.86
N ARG A 349 -1.34 -20.67 -7.95
CA ARG A 349 -2.26 -21.72 -8.40
C ARG A 349 -1.65 -22.56 -9.52
N ALA A 350 -1.36 -21.90 -10.64
CA ALA A 350 -0.87 -22.52 -11.87
C ALA A 350 -0.33 -21.42 -12.78
N PRO A 351 0.84 -20.84 -12.47
CA PRO A 351 1.48 -19.87 -13.35
C PRO A 351 1.78 -20.53 -14.69
N ARG A 352 1.50 -19.83 -15.78
CA ARG A 352 1.75 -20.33 -17.14
C ARG A 352 3.25 -20.32 -17.44
N ALA A 353 3.72 -21.27 -18.23
CA ALA A 353 5.11 -21.32 -18.66
C ALA A 353 5.43 -20.21 -19.68
N VAL A 354 6.69 -19.80 -19.71
CA VAL A 354 7.30 -18.94 -20.72
C VAL A 354 8.49 -19.71 -21.28
N ASN A 355 8.54 -19.87 -22.60
CA ASN A 355 9.67 -20.54 -23.26
C ASN A 355 10.40 -19.54 -24.16
N LEU A 356 11.73 -19.46 -24.02
CA LEU A 356 12.58 -18.77 -24.98
C LEU A 356 12.68 -19.62 -26.25
N ARG A 357 12.45 -19.00 -27.41
CA ARG A 357 12.68 -19.65 -28.70
C ARG A 357 14.14 -19.41 -29.09
N MET A 358 14.97 -20.43 -28.96
CA MET A 358 16.32 -20.38 -29.51
C MET A 358 16.23 -20.20 -31.02
N THR A 359 16.78 -19.09 -31.52
CA THR A 359 16.95 -18.87 -32.96
C THR A 359 17.96 -19.89 -33.48
N SER A 360 17.47 -20.88 -34.22
CA SER A 360 18.28 -21.86 -34.95
C SER A 360 19.04 -21.24 -36.11
#